data_AF-E3KS91-F1
#
_entry.id   AF-E3KS91-F1
#
_cell.length_a   1.000
_cell.length_b   1.000
_cell.length_c   1.000
_cell.angle_alpha   90.00
_cell.angle_beta   90.00
_cell.angle_gamma   90.00
#
_symmetry.space_group_name_H-M   'P 1'
#
loop_
_entity.id
_entity.type
_entity.pdbx_description
1 polymer ?
#
loop_
_entity_poly.entity_id
_entity_poly.type
_entity_poly.pdbx_seq_one_letter_code
_entity_poly.pdbx_strand_id
1 'polypeptide(L)'
;MRRLADAKKNGVREGDGHNSLFSFTDPEGGRFHITKPMATRALDKIWKACGYAGVSGHSFRVGGASLLKALGIPITQICLRGRWASDSYKLYLREFTEEDIESTNGLLRQLEEAWSS
;
A
#
# COMPACT_ATOMS: atom_id res chain seq x y z
N MET A 1 -10.84 -23.51 -3.90
CA MET A 1 -10.76 -23.63 -5.37
C MET A 1 -11.09 -22.35 -6.15
N ARG A 2 -12.12 -21.55 -5.83
CA ARG A 2 -12.56 -20.41 -6.68
C ARG A 2 -11.54 -19.24 -6.82
N ARG A 3 -10.79 -18.93 -5.76
CA ARG A 3 -9.81 -17.81 -5.75
C ARG A 3 -8.58 -18.04 -6.65
N LEU A 4 -8.09 -19.28 -6.74
CA LEU A 4 -6.93 -19.65 -7.57
C LEU A 4 -7.29 -19.65 -9.05
N ALA A 5 -8.49 -20.11 -9.43
CA ALA A 5 -8.95 -20.08 -10.81
C ALA A 5 -9.08 -18.64 -11.34
N ASP A 6 -9.66 -17.72 -10.55
CA ASP A 6 -9.74 -16.30 -10.90
C ASP A 6 -8.35 -15.65 -10.95
N ALA A 7 -7.43 -16.03 -10.05
CA ALA A 7 -6.06 -15.52 -10.04
C ALA A 7 -5.26 -16.03 -11.25
N LYS A 8 -5.37 -17.32 -11.61
CA LYS A 8 -4.77 -17.89 -12.83
C LYS A 8 -5.31 -17.21 -14.10
N LYS A 9 -6.61 -16.93 -14.17
CA LYS A 9 -7.24 -16.24 -15.32
C LYS A 9 -6.74 -14.81 -15.52
N ASN A 10 -6.42 -14.11 -14.44
CA ASN A 10 -6.03 -12.69 -14.47
C ASN A 10 -4.51 -12.44 -14.31
N GLY A 11 -3.75 -13.48 -13.95
CA GLY A 11 -2.31 -13.46 -13.75
C GLY A 11 -1.58 -13.79 -15.03
N VAL A 12 -0.38 -13.24 -15.18
CA VAL A 12 0.52 -13.58 -16.29
C VAL A 12 1.50 -14.63 -15.76
N ARG A 13 1.48 -15.84 -16.33
CA ARG A 13 2.47 -16.86 -15.99
C ARG A 13 3.84 -16.32 -16.37
N GLU A 14 4.77 -16.35 -15.43
CA GLU A 14 6.12 -15.85 -15.70
C GLU A 14 6.88 -16.83 -16.59
N GLY A 15 7.58 -16.27 -17.58
CA GLY A 15 8.59 -16.99 -18.35
C GLY A 15 9.95 -16.95 -17.67
N ASP A 16 10.84 -17.80 -18.16
CA ASP A 16 12.03 -18.37 -17.53
C ASP A 16 13.14 -17.36 -17.15
N GLY A 17 12.93 -16.05 -17.35
CA GLY A 17 14.01 -15.05 -17.29
C GLY A 17 13.81 -13.83 -16.40
N HIS A 18 12.58 -13.54 -15.94
CA HIS A 18 12.35 -12.35 -15.11
C HIS A 18 11.36 -12.62 -13.97
N ASN A 19 11.91 -12.74 -12.77
CA ASN A 19 11.11 -12.89 -11.55
C ASN A 19 10.46 -11.55 -11.19
N SER A 20 9.14 -11.44 -11.24
CA SER A 20 8.45 -10.29 -10.65
C SER A 20 8.64 -10.28 -9.13
N LEU A 21 8.77 -9.09 -8.54
CA LEU A 21 8.77 -8.90 -7.09
C LEU A 21 7.46 -9.38 -6.45
N PHE A 22 6.34 -9.20 -7.15
CA PHE A 22 5.01 -9.61 -6.68
C PHE A 22 4.48 -10.77 -7.52
N SER A 23 4.46 -11.96 -6.92
CA SER A 23 4.01 -13.19 -7.56
C SER A 23 3.30 -14.10 -6.57
N PHE A 24 2.56 -15.08 -7.07
CA PHE A 24 2.15 -16.25 -6.29
C PHE A 24 2.46 -17.54 -7.05
N THR A 25 2.61 -18.63 -6.30
CA THR A 25 2.79 -19.97 -6.85
C THR A 25 1.47 -20.73 -6.73
N ASP A 26 1.05 -21.40 -7.82
CA ASP A 26 -0.10 -22.28 -7.78
C ASP A 26 0.26 -23.67 -7.21
N PRO A 27 -0.73 -24.55 -6.95
CA PRO A 27 -0.47 -25.91 -6.48
C PRO A 27 0.31 -26.80 -7.46
N GLU A 28 0.38 -26.44 -8.75
CA GLU A 28 1.09 -27.16 -9.81
C GLU A 28 2.54 -26.66 -9.96
N GLY A 29 2.97 -25.68 -9.15
CA GLY A 29 4.30 -25.10 -9.17
C GLY A 29 4.48 -23.93 -10.16
N GLY A 30 3.42 -23.49 -10.84
CA GLY A 30 3.45 -22.34 -11.73
C GLY A 30 3.54 -21.01 -10.97
N ARG A 31 4.51 -20.17 -11.32
CA ARG A 31 4.66 -18.81 -10.79
C ARG A 31 3.90 -17.80 -11.67
N PHE A 32 3.10 -16.95 -11.04
CA PHE A 32 2.26 -15.96 -11.71
C PHE A 32 2.54 -14.57 -11.19
N HIS A 33 2.79 -13.63 -12.10
CA HIS A 33 2.93 -12.21 -11.80
C HIS A 33 1.59 -11.62 -11.31
N ILE A 34 1.64 -10.90 -10.19
CA ILE A 34 0.49 -10.16 -9.67
C ILE A 34 0.37 -8.84 -10.44
N THR A 35 -0.68 -8.75 -11.26
CA THR A 35 -0.99 -7.52 -12.01
C THR A 35 -1.68 -6.48 -11.11
N LYS A 36 -1.61 -5.20 -11.49
CA LYS A 36 -2.30 -4.12 -10.78
C LYS A 36 -3.80 -4.40 -10.55
N PRO A 37 -4.60 -4.81 -11.55
CA PRO A 37 -6.03 -5.12 -11.33
C PRO A 37 -6.27 -6.27 -10.33
N MET A 38 -5.36 -7.24 -10.26
CA MET A 38 -5.46 -8.31 -9.26
C MET A 38 -5.25 -7.77 -7.86
N ALA A 39 -4.17 -7.03 -7.66
CA ALA A 39 -3.85 -6.42 -6.38
C ALA A 39 -4.98 -5.48 -5.91
N THR A 40 -5.44 -4.57 -6.77
CA THR A 40 -6.48 -3.61 -6.39
C THR A 40 -7.81 -4.27 -6.05
N ARG A 41 -8.22 -5.33 -6.78
CA ARG A 41 -9.45 -6.09 -6.45
C ARG A 41 -9.33 -6.89 -5.15
N ALA A 42 -8.15 -7.45 -4.89
CA ALA A 42 -7.91 -8.18 -3.64
C ALA A 42 -7.98 -7.22 -2.45
N LEU A 43 -7.28 -6.09 -2.54
CA LEU A 43 -7.27 -5.04 -1.52
C LEU A 43 -8.67 -4.46 -1.28
N ASP A 44 -9.41 -4.09 -2.34
CA ASP A 44 -10.78 -3.58 -2.21
C ASP A 44 -11.71 -4.54 -1.47
N LYS A 45 -11.58 -5.85 -1.72
CA LYS A 45 -12.34 -6.88 -0.97
C LYS A 45 -11.96 -6.92 0.51
N ILE A 46 -10.67 -6.86 0.83
CA ILE A 46 -10.18 -6.86 2.22
C ILE A 46 -10.69 -5.60 2.94
N TRP A 47 -10.53 -4.43 2.34
CA TRP A 47 -10.95 -3.16 2.94
C TRP A 47 -12.46 -3.13 3.20
N LYS A 48 -13.28 -3.56 2.23
CA LYS A 48 -14.73 -3.66 2.42
C LYS A 48 -15.10 -4.62 3.54
N ALA A 49 -14.43 -5.76 3.65
CA ALA A 49 -14.67 -6.73 4.73
C ALA A 49 -14.32 -6.15 6.12
N CYS A 50 -13.35 -5.24 6.19
CA CYS A 50 -12.96 -4.53 7.40
C CYS A 50 -13.72 -3.21 7.64
N GLY A 51 -14.73 -2.88 6.82
CA GLY A 51 -15.51 -1.64 6.96
C GLY A 51 -14.87 -0.39 6.36
N TYR A 52 -13.74 -0.51 5.66
CA TYR A 52 -13.02 0.60 5.02
C TYR A 52 -13.43 0.75 3.55
N ALA A 53 -14.59 1.34 3.29
CA ALA A 53 -15.04 1.61 1.93
C ALA A 53 -14.31 2.82 1.30
N GLY A 54 -14.01 2.76 0.00
CA GLY A 54 -13.42 3.88 -0.75
C GLY A 54 -11.91 4.05 -0.62
N VAL A 55 -11.23 3.20 0.16
CA VAL A 55 -9.75 3.20 0.24
C VAL A 55 -9.16 2.74 -1.09
N SER A 56 -8.31 3.58 -1.67
CA SER A 56 -7.65 3.32 -2.95
C SER A 56 -6.13 3.41 -2.83
N GLY A 57 -5.40 3.01 -3.88
CA GLY A 57 -3.95 3.23 -3.94
C GLY A 57 -3.55 4.70 -3.80
N HIS A 58 -4.41 5.65 -4.20
CA HIS A 58 -4.16 7.07 -3.98
C HIS A 58 -4.23 7.44 -2.50
N SER A 59 -5.20 6.87 -1.76
CA SER A 59 -5.33 7.05 -0.31
C SER A 59 -4.04 6.65 0.43
N PHE A 60 -3.39 5.56 0.02
CA PHE A 60 -2.10 5.14 0.58
C PHE A 60 -0.97 6.13 0.31
N ARG A 61 -0.93 6.74 -0.89
CA ARG A 61 0.08 7.77 -1.20
C ARG A 61 -0.11 9.01 -0.35
N VAL A 62 -1.36 9.45 -0.16
CA VAL A 62 -1.71 10.59 0.70
C VAL A 62 -1.35 10.26 2.16
N GLY A 63 -1.85 9.13 2.69
CA GLY A 63 -1.61 8.71 4.06
C GLY A 63 -0.12 8.50 4.38
N GLY A 64 0.66 7.91 3.48
CA GLY A 64 2.10 7.75 3.68
C GLY A 64 2.85 9.10 3.73
N ALA A 65 2.44 10.07 2.93
CA ALA A 65 3.03 11.40 2.97
C ALA A 65 2.61 12.17 4.23
N SER A 66 1.35 12.05 4.64
CA SER A 66 0.82 12.55 5.91
C SER A 66 1.61 11.99 7.11
N LEU A 67 1.85 10.68 7.13
CA LEU A 67 2.65 10.02 8.16
C LEU A 67 4.08 10.58 8.23
N LEU A 68 4.75 10.71 7.08
CA LEU A 68 6.10 11.29 7.05
C LEU A 68 6.12 12.73 7.56
N LYS A 69 5.09 13.52 7.24
CA LYS A 69 4.96 14.90 7.72
C LYS A 69 4.72 14.95 9.22
N ALA A 70 3.88 14.08 9.78
CA ALA A 70 3.66 13.95 11.22
C ALA A 70 4.95 13.53 11.96
N LEU A 71 5.79 12.72 11.34
CA LEU A 71 7.12 12.34 11.85
C LEU A 71 8.19 13.44 11.69
N GLY A 72 7.80 14.66 11.30
CA GLY A 72 8.72 15.79 11.18
C GLY A 72 9.66 15.72 9.98
N ILE A 73 9.43 14.82 9.02
CA ILE A 73 10.27 14.73 7.81
C ILE A 73 10.08 15.99 6.97
N PRO A 74 11.18 16.65 6.51
CA PRO A 74 11.08 17.85 5.69
C PRO A 74 10.26 17.62 4.42
N ILE A 75 9.42 18.58 4.06
CA ILE A 75 8.54 18.51 2.87
C ILE A 75 9.33 18.21 1.60
N THR A 76 10.53 18.78 1.45
CA THR A 76 11.41 18.51 0.30
C THR A 76 11.77 17.03 0.15
N GLN A 77 12.03 16.34 1.26
CA GLN A 77 12.29 14.90 1.29
C GLN A 77 11.01 14.09 1.00
N ILE A 78 9.86 14.53 1.51
CA ILE A 78 8.57 13.90 1.22
C ILE A 78 8.25 14.01 -0.28
N CYS A 79 8.43 15.18 -0.90
CA CYS A 79 8.23 15.39 -2.33
C CYS A 79 9.18 14.55 -3.18
N LEU A 80 10.45 14.44 -2.77
CA LEU A 80 11.42 13.58 -3.43
C LEU A 80 10.99 12.10 -3.41
N ARG A 81 10.59 11.59 -2.24
CA ARG A 81 10.08 10.20 -2.07
C ARG A 81 8.78 9.97 -2.83
N GLY A 82 7.88 10.95 -2.81
CA GLY A 82 6.58 10.91 -3.48
C GLY A 82 6.65 11.14 -4.99
N ARG A 83 7.81 11.51 -5.53
CA ARG A 83 8.02 11.95 -6.92
C ARG A 83 7.03 13.06 -7.33
N TRP A 84 6.82 14.01 -6.44
CA TRP A 84 5.98 15.17 -6.71
C TRP A 84 6.80 16.25 -7.40
N ALA A 85 6.56 16.43 -8.69
CA ALA A 85 7.15 17.50 -9.49
C ALA A 85 6.37 18.82 -9.39
N SER A 86 5.14 18.79 -8.87
CA SER A 86 4.27 19.96 -8.72
C SER A 86 3.83 20.14 -7.27
N ASP A 87 3.28 21.31 -6.98
CA ASP A 87 2.71 21.69 -5.68
C ASP A 87 1.41 20.94 -5.29
N SER A 88 1.04 19.88 -6.02
CA SER A 88 -0.10 19.03 -5.67
C SER A 88 -0.01 18.43 -4.26
N TYR A 89 1.20 18.30 -3.70
CA TYR A 89 1.41 17.85 -2.32
C TYR A 89 0.76 18.77 -1.28
N LYS A 90 0.58 20.06 -1.57
CA LYS A 90 -0.04 21.03 -0.66
C LYS A 90 -1.51 20.72 -0.37
N LEU A 91 -2.18 20.00 -1.28
CA LEU A 91 -3.56 19.52 -1.06
C LEU A 91 -3.62 18.33 -0.08
N TYR A 92 -2.50 17.63 0.11
CA TYR A 92 -2.41 16.38 0.85
C TYR A 92 -1.70 16.53 2.20
N LEU A 93 -0.67 17.39 2.25
CA LEU A 93 0.09 17.66 3.45
C LEU A 93 -0.58 18.79 4.22
N ARG A 94 -1.27 18.44 5.30
CA ARG A 94 -1.84 19.39 6.26
C ARG A 94 -0.85 19.64 7.40
N GLU A 95 -1.06 20.73 8.11
CA GLU A 95 -0.49 20.91 9.45
C GLU A 95 -1.11 19.85 10.37
N PHE A 96 -0.28 19.16 11.15
CA PHE A 96 -0.73 18.19 12.15
C PHE A 96 -0.58 18.83 13.52
N THR A 97 -1.59 18.67 14.35
CA THR A 97 -1.54 19.10 15.75
C THR A 97 -0.61 18.21 16.55
N GLU A 98 -0.20 18.65 17.73
CA GLU A 98 0.57 17.80 18.65
C GLU A 98 -0.19 16.51 19.00
N GLU A 99 -1.52 16.59 19.13
CA GLU A 99 -2.42 15.45 19.35
C GLU A 99 -2.39 14.46 18.17
N ASP A 100 -2.43 14.96 16.93
CA ASP A 100 -2.33 14.11 15.74
C ASP A 100 -0.99 13.34 15.71
N ILE A 101 0.09 14.01 16.10
CA ILE A 101 1.44 13.43 16.15
C ILE A 101 1.51 12.37 17.26
N GLU A 102 0.98 12.66 18.45
CA GLU A 102 0.93 11.72 19.57
C GLU A 102 0.11 10.47 19.20
N SER A 103 -1.08 10.65 18.62
CA SER A 103 -1.90 9.54 18.14
C SER A 103 -1.18 8.71 17.07
N THR A 104 -0.45 9.36 16.16
CA THR A 104 0.32 8.68 15.12
C THR A 104 1.45 7.83 15.70
N ASN A 105 2.18 8.37 16.67
CA ASN A 105 3.22 7.63 17.38
C ASN A 105 2.65 6.43 18.15
N GLY A 106 1.48 6.59 18.76
CA GLY A 106 0.76 5.50 19.42
C GLY A 106 0.42 4.34 18.46
N LEU A 107 -0.08 4.67 17.25
CA LEU A 107 -0.37 3.67 16.22
C LEU A 107 0.89 2.94 15.73
N LEU A 108 1.99 3.68 15.54
CA LEU A 108 3.26 3.06 15.13
C LEU A 108 3.79 2.08 16.17
N ARG A 109 3.66 2.41 17.46
CA ARG A 109 4.06 1.49 18.54
C ARG A 109 3.24 0.21 18.53
N GLN A 110 1.92 0.31 18.35
CA GLN A 110 1.05 -0.87 18.21
C GLN A 110 1.42 -1.73 17.01
N LEU A 111 1.76 -1.10 15.89
CA LEU A 111 2.22 -1.81 14.69
C LEU A 111 3.54 -2.55 14.95
N GLU A 112 4.50 -1.91 15.62
CA GLU A 112 5.79 -2.50 15.97
C GLU A 112 5.64 -3.70 16.92
N GLU A 113 4.78 -3.57 17.94
CA GLU A 113 4.42 -4.67 18.83
C GLU A 113 3.82 -5.86 18.08
N ALA A 114 2.87 -5.61 17.16
CA ALA A 114 2.22 -6.64 16.36
C ALA A 114 3.15 -7.29 15.31
N TRP A 115 4.19 -6.58 14.88
CA TRP A 115 5.19 -7.10 13.93
C TRP A 115 6.30 -7.88 14.61
N SER A 116 6.55 -7.60 15.89
CA SER A 116 7.59 -8.25 16.69
C SER A 116 7.11 -9.53 17.39
N SER A 117 5.81 -9.81 17.33
CA SER A 117 5.15 -11.03 17.84
C SER A 117 5.05 -12.12 16.78
#